data_AF-A0AAU9MR45-F1
#
_entry.id   AF-A0AAU9MR45-F1
#
_cell.length_a   1.000
_cell.length_b   1.000
_cell.length_c   1.000
_cell.angle_alpha   90.00
_cell.angle_beta   90.00
_cell.angle_gamma   90.00
#
_symmetry.space_group_name_H-M   'P 1'
#
loop_
_entity.id
_entity.type
_entity.pdbx_description
1 polymer ?
#
loop_
_entity_poly.entity_id
_entity_poly.type
_entity_poly.pdbx_seq_one_letter_code
_entity_poly.pdbx_strand_id
1 'polypeptide(L)'
;MGWRRLFETQEVMYKDLVIEFLATISFARKDGIFAEDNLSFFLGGERRTLSLVDFAIRKGIYIPAKAHSEAYQQYTVRCVRITEGFRAEAHWNEIENGAYDKGTTQECDIHSPIHRLFHRLITNTINQRQEGDKCPTIDVFFVRALTSPDVYVDLPFLLVDFLAVRARKDRRWSPL
;
A
#
# COMPACT_ATOMS: atom_id res chain seq x y z
N MET A 1 -11.01 -4.91 15.27
CA MET A 1 -12.48 -4.78 15.38
C MET A 1 -13.20 -4.49 14.04
N GLY A 2 -12.56 -3.92 13.00
CA GLY A 2 -13.23 -3.66 11.71
C GLY A 2 -13.47 -4.89 10.81
N TRP A 3 -12.50 -5.82 10.76
CA TRP A 3 -12.56 -7.01 9.90
C TRP A 3 -13.76 -7.93 10.19
N ARG A 4 -14.19 -8.04 11.46
CA ARG A 4 -15.31 -8.91 11.85
C ARG A 4 -16.67 -8.40 11.32
N ARG A 5 -16.89 -7.08 11.39
CA ARG A 5 -18.13 -6.45 10.90
C ARG A 5 -18.31 -6.54 9.38
N LEU A 6 -17.19 -6.59 8.66
CA LEU A 6 -17.15 -6.77 7.20
C LEU A 6 -17.83 -8.08 6.77
N PHE A 7 -17.65 -9.15 7.55
CA PHE A 7 -18.19 -10.49 7.26
C PHE A 7 -19.59 -10.71 7.86
N GLU A 8 -20.01 -9.86 8.79
CA GLU A 8 -21.35 -9.91 9.41
C GLU A 8 -22.38 -9.09 8.62
N THR A 9 -21.93 -8.21 7.72
CA THR A 9 -22.84 -7.40 6.89
C THR A 9 -23.41 -8.24 5.75
N GLN A 10 -24.62 -8.80 5.94
CA GLN A 10 -25.33 -9.59 4.93
C GLN A 10 -26.12 -8.76 3.90
N GLU A 11 -26.07 -7.43 3.98
CA GLU A 11 -26.84 -6.57 3.08
C GLU A 11 -26.24 -6.56 1.67
N VAL A 12 -27.07 -6.84 0.66
CA VAL A 12 -26.72 -6.75 -0.77
C VAL A 12 -26.08 -5.40 -1.10
N MET A 13 -26.58 -4.34 -0.46
CA MET A 13 -26.07 -2.97 -0.56
C MET A 13 -24.57 -2.87 -0.24
N TYR A 14 -24.05 -3.68 0.68
CA TYR A 14 -22.62 -3.62 1.03
C TYR A 14 -21.73 -3.97 -0.15
N LYS A 15 -22.10 -4.99 -0.94
CA LYS A 15 -21.35 -5.38 -2.13
C LYS A 15 -21.38 -4.28 -3.19
N ASP A 16 -22.55 -3.70 -3.43
CA ASP A 16 -22.72 -2.63 -4.42
C ASP A 16 -21.93 -1.39 -4.04
N LEU A 17 -21.95 -1.00 -2.76
CA LEU A 17 -21.17 0.11 -2.22
C LEU A 17 -19.66 -0.14 -2.33
N VAL A 18 -19.20 -1.38 -2.10
CA VAL A 18 -17.77 -1.74 -2.27
C VAL A 18 -17.38 -1.69 -3.74
N ILE A 19 -18.21 -2.23 -4.64
CA ILE A 19 -17.96 -2.19 -6.09
C ILE A 19 -17.90 -0.74 -6.56
N GLU A 20 -18.87 0.09 -6.18
CA GLU A 20 -18.91 1.51 -6.53
C GLU A 20 -17.69 2.26 -6.01
N PHE A 21 -17.33 2.07 -4.73
CA PHE A 21 -16.13 2.65 -4.15
C PHE A 21 -14.89 2.27 -4.96
N LEU A 22 -14.68 0.97 -5.18
CA LEU A 22 -13.51 0.49 -5.91
C LEU A 22 -13.55 1.00 -7.37
N ALA A 23 -14.72 1.05 -8.01
CA ALA A 23 -14.92 1.51 -9.39
C ALA A 23 -14.51 2.98 -9.56
N THR A 24 -14.83 3.81 -8.59
CA THR A 24 -14.80 5.27 -8.72
C THR A 24 -13.66 5.94 -7.94
N ILE A 25 -12.98 5.21 -7.04
CA ILE A 25 -11.87 5.74 -6.26
C ILE A 25 -10.80 6.37 -7.16
N SER A 26 -10.39 7.57 -6.80
CA SER A 26 -9.42 8.39 -7.49
C SER A 26 -8.53 9.10 -6.48
N PHE A 27 -7.23 9.15 -6.78
CA PHE A 27 -6.22 9.73 -5.91
C PHE A 27 -5.51 10.88 -6.62
N ALA A 28 -5.67 12.10 -6.09
CA ALA A 28 -5.12 13.32 -6.67
C ALA A 28 -3.64 13.55 -6.35
N ARG A 29 -3.07 12.79 -5.39
CA ARG A 29 -1.67 12.89 -4.95
C ARG A 29 -1.26 14.33 -4.57
N LYS A 30 -2.17 15.06 -3.93
CA LYS A 30 -1.89 16.39 -3.40
C LYS A 30 -0.86 16.28 -2.28
N ASP A 31 0.02 17.28 -2.20
CA ASP A 31 0.95 17.41 -1.10
C ASP A 31 0.21 17.75 0.20
N GLY A 32 0.60 17.04 1.26
CA GLY A 32 0.01 17.20 2.59
C GLY A 32 -1.04 16.14 2.92
N ILE A 33 -0.88 15.53 4.08
CA ILE A 33 -1.78 14.47 4.57
C ILE A 33 -3.20 14.97 4.91
N PHE A 34 -3.35 16.26 5.18
CA PHE A 34 -4.61 16.94 5.46
C PHE A 34 -5.24 17.59 4.23
N ALA A 35 -4.59 17.51 3.06
CA ALA A 35 -5.14 18.11 1.86
C ALA A 35 -6.53 17.54 1.56
N GLU A 36 -7.53 18.41 1.50
CA GLU A 36 -8.88 18.01 1.14
C GLU A 36 -8.92 17.51 -0.31
N ASP A 37 -9.90 16.64 -0.59
CA ASP A 37 -10.09 15.99 -1.88
C ASP A 37 -8.85 15.27 -2.43
N ASN A 38 -7.94 14.83 -1.54
CA ASN A 38 -6.81 14.02 -1.97
C ASN A 38 -7.33 12.65 -2.47
N LEU A 39 -8.32 12.09 -1.77
CA LEU A 39 -9.09 10.94 -2.20
C LEU A 39 -10.51 11.35 -2.58
N SER A 40 -11.02 10.85 -3.70
CA SER A 40 -12.42 11.02 -4.11
C SER A 40 -12.99 9.72 -4.65
N PHE A 41 -14.28 9.46 -4.39
CA PHE A 41 -15.01 8.26 -4.80
C PHE A 41 -16.51 8.51 -4.72
N PHE A 42 -17.30 7.60 -5.27
CA PHE A 42 -18.74 7.55 -5.07
C PHE A 42 -19.11 6.47 -4.06
N LEU A 43 -20.14 6.73 -3.28
CA LEU A 43 -20.72 5.79 -2.33
C LEU A 43 -22.22 6.08 -2.19
N GLY A 44 -23.06 5.13 -2.61
CA GLY A 44 -24.51 5.29 -2.68
C GLY A 44 -24.95 6.31 -3.73
N GLY A 45 -24.20 6.48 -4.82
CA GLY A 45 -24.45 7.50 -5.85
C GLY A 45 -24.01 8.91 -5.47
N GLU A 46 -23.54 9.13 -4.24
CA GLU A 46 -23.03 10.43 -3.80
C GLU A 46 -21.51 10.52 -3.91
N ARG A 47 -21.03 11.63 -4.48
CA ARG A 47 -19.59 11.92 -4.50
C ARG A 47 -19.11 12.24 -3.08
N ARG A 48 -18.09 11.52 -2.64
CA ARG A 48 -17.40 11.70 -1.37
C ARG A 48 -15.95 12.07 -1.62
N THR A 49 -15.38 12.82 -0.69
CA THR A 49 -13.97 13.18 -0.69
C THR A 49 -13.39 13.00 0.71
N LEU A 50 -12.09 12.70 0.78
CA LEU A 50 -11.35 12.49 2.02
C LEU A 50 -9.91 13.00 1.88
N SER A 51 -9.36 13.46 3.00
CA SER A 51 -7.92 13.60 3.16
C SER A 51 -7.26 12.22 3.38
N LEU A 52 -5.93 12.15 3.26
CA LEU A 52 -5.19 10.91 3.56
C LEU A 52 -5.26 10.56 5.05
N VAL A 53 -5.28 11.56 5.94
CA VAL A 53 -5.42 11.33 7.37
C VAL A 53 -6.79 10.74 7.72
N ASP A 54 -7.86 11.25 7.11
CA ASP A 54 -9.22 10.74 7.35
C ASP A 54 -9.36 9.31 6.85
N PHE A 55 -8.79 9.03 5.68
CA PHE A 55 -8.72 7.68 5.15
C PHE A 55 -7.98 6.74 6.11
N ALA A 56 -6.81 7.15 6.62
CA ALA A 56 -6.01 6.35 7.53
C ALA A 56 -6.75 6.03 8.84
N ILE A 57 -7.43 7.01 9.42
CA ILE A 57 -8.25 6.86 10.62
C ILE A 57 -9.42 5.90 10.35
N ARG A 58 -10.15 6.09 9.25
CA ARG A 58 -11.31 5.25 8.89
C ARG A 58 -10.92 3.81 8.57
N LYS A 59 -9.70 3.59 8.05
CA LYS A 59 -9.12 2.26 7.85
C LYS A 59 -8.52 1.65 9.12
N GLY A 60 -8.45 2.41 10.21
CA GLY A 60 -7.88 1.97 11.48
C GLY A 60 -6.36 1.83 11.46
N ILE A 61 -5.68 2.49 10.51
CA ILE A 61 -4.21 2.53 10.44
C ILE A 61 -3.66 3.37 11.59
N TYR A 62 -4.31 4.50 11.87
CA TYR A 62 -3.95 5.41 12.95
C TYR A 62 -5.14 5.74 13.85
N ILE A 63 -4.83 6.07 15.10
CA ILE A 63 -5.80 6.51 16.08
C ILE A 63 -6.00 8.03 15.93
N PRO A 64 -7.25 8.55 15.95
CA PRO A 64 -7.54 9.97 15.74
C PRO A 64 -6.67 10.92 16.58
N ALA A 65 -6.49 10.60 17.87
CA ALA A 65 -5.72 11.43 18.81
C ALA A 65 -4.24 11.59 18.40
N LYS A 66 -3.65 10.58 17.75
CA LYS A 66 -2.26 10.62 17.28
C LYS A 66 -2.14 11.22 15.89
N ALA A 67 -3.12 10.94 15.02
CA ALA A 67 -3.13 11.37 13.63
C ALA A 67 -3.26 12.90 13.44
N HIS A 68 -3.70 13.63 14.48
CA HIS A 68 -3.75 15.11 14.48
C HIS A 68 -2.62 15.77 15.27
N SER A 69 -1.68 14.99 15.79
CA SER A 69 -0.53 15.54 16.53
C SER A 69 0.49 16.17 15.58
N GLU A 70 1.22 17.17 16.07
CA GLU A 70 2.34 17.77 15.34
C GLU A 70 3.43 16.73 15.04
N ALA A 71 3.68 15.80 15.96
CA ALA A 71 4.61 14.70 15.75
C ALA A 71 4.25 13.84 14.52
N TYR A 72 2.95 13.63 14.25
CA TYR A 72 2.49 12.90 13.07
C TYR A 72 2.72 13.71 11.78
N GLN A 73 2.52 15.03 11.81
CA GLN A 73 2.87 15.89 10.68
C GLN A 73 4.36 15.78 10.33
N GLN A 74 5.23 15.92 11.33
CA GLN A 74 6.67 15.80 11.15
C GLN A 74 7.07 14.40 10.67
N TYR A 75 6.44 13.34 11.21
CA TYR A 75 6.63 11.97 10.76
C TYR A 75 6.30 11.79 9.27
N THR A 76 5.15 12.29 8.82
CA THR A 76 4.69 12.11 7.44
C THR A 76 5.52 12.87 6.40
N VAL A 77 6.16 13.98 6.78
CA VAL A 77 7.14 14.68 5.92
C VAL A 77 8.40 13.84 5.70
N ARG A 78 8.80 13.04 6.69
CA ARG A 78 9.98 12.16 6.62
C ARG A 78 9.67 10.82 5.95
N CYS A 79 8.40 10.52 5.71
CA CYS A 79 7.98 9.25 5.13
C CYS A 79 8.24 9.18 3.63
N VAL A 80 8.67 8.01 3.17
CA VAL A 80 8.83 7.68 1.76
C VAL A 80 7.47 7.27 1.19
N ARG A 81 7.06 7.94 0.10
CA ARG A 81 5.75 7.75 -0.56
C ARG A 81 5.79 6.83 -1.78
N ILE A 82 6.95 6.67 -2.41
CA ILE A 82 7.14 5.90 -3.65
C ILE A 82 8.59 5.41 -3.75
N THR A 83 8.86 4.54 -4.72
CA THR A 83 10.21 4.04 -5.04
C THR A 83 11.10 5.08 -5.73
N GLU A 84 10.71 6.36 -5.82
CA GLU A 84 11.55 7.38 -6.47
C GLU A 84 12.83 7.59 -5.66
N GLY A 85 13.97 7.44 -6.32
CA GLY A 85 15.28 7.42 -5.68
C GLY A 85 15.63 6.13 -4.94
N PHE A 86 14.71 5.14 -4.89
CA PHE A 86 15.02 3.83 -4.32
C PHE A 86 15.93 3.03 -5.26
N ARG A 87 17.16 2.79 -4.81
CA ARG A 87 18.13 1.94 -5.51
C ARG A 87 18.00 0.51 -4.98
N ALA A 88 17.25 -0.31 -5.70
CA ALA A 88 17.02 -1.71 -5.30
C ALA A 88 18.33 -2.48 -5.24
N GLU A 89 19.28 -2.19 -6.13
CA GLU A 89 20.60 -2.80 -6.20
C GLU A 89 21.39 -2.60 -4.90
N ALA A 90 21.32 -1.38 -4.33
CA ALA A 90 22.05 -1.05 -3.11
C ALA A 90 21.54 -1.85 -1.91
N HIS A 91 20.22 -1.98 -1.75
CA HIS A 91 19.64 -2.79 -0.68
C HIS A 91 19.79 -4.28 -0.94
N TRP A 92 19.71 -4.71 -2.20
CA TRP A 92 19.86 -6.12 -2.56
C TRP A 92 21.23 -6.67 -2.16
N ASN A 93 22.30 -5.89 -2.38
CA ASN A 93 23.65 -6.23 -1.96
C ASN A 93 23.81 -6.37 -0.42
N GLU A 94 22.88 -5.85 0.38
CA GLU A 94 22.89 -6.00 1.84
C GLU A 94 22.28 -7.33 2.29
N ILE A 95 21.41 -7.93 1.46
CA ILE A 95 20.59 -9.10 1.80
C ILE A 95 20.96 -10.35 0.99
N GLU A 96 21.84 -10.21 0.00
CA GLU A 96 22.26 -11.24 -0.96
C GLU A 96 23.74 -11.07 -1.38
N ASN A 97 24.32 -12.05 -2.07
CA ASN A 97 25.73 -12.06 -2.51
C ASN A 97 25.93 -11.78 -4.01
N GLY A 98 24.85 -11.55 -4.76
CA GLY A 98 24.81 -11.44 -6.22
C GLY A 98 24.24 -10.12 -6.71
N ALA A 99 24.23 -9.95 -8.04
CA ALA A 99 23.75 -8.74 -8.67
C ALA A 99 22.21 -8.76 -8.77
N TYR A 100 21.59 -7.65 -8.40
CA TYR A 100 20.16 -7.47 -8.60
C TYR A 100 19.82 -7.29 -10.07
N ASP A 101 18.94 -8.15 -10.59
CA ASP A 101 18.30 -8.00 -11.90
C ASP A 101 16.79 -8.22 -11.75
N LYS A 102 16.04 -7.14 -11.97
CA LYS A 102 14.58 -7.09 -11.88
C LYS A 102 13.86 -8.19 -12.68
N GLY A 103 14.48 -8.70 -13.76
CA GLY A 103 13.88 -9.74 -14.61
C GLY A 103 14.06 -11.17 -14.11
N THR A 104 15.14 -11.43 -13.36
CA THR A 104 15.65 -12.78 -13.08
C THR A 104 15.82 -13.08 -11.60
N THR A 105 16.00 -12.06 -10.76
CA THR A 105 16.19 -12.20 -9.32
C THR A 105 14.98 -12.86 -8.65
N GLN A 106 15.28 -13.83 -7.79
CA GLN A 106 14.31 -14.67 -7.10
C GLN A 106 14.47 -14.65 -5.57
N GLU A 107 13.43 -15.10 -4.87
CA GLU A 107 13.40 -15.22 -3.42
C GLU A 107 14.49 -16.16 -2.91
N CYS A 108 14.81 -17.22 -3.66
CA CYS A 108 15.86 -18.17 -3.31
C CYS A 108 17.25 -17.55 -3.21
N ASP A 109 17.46 -16.44 -3.93
CA ASP A 109 18.73 -15.74 -3.94
C ASP A 109 18.95 -15.03 -2.59
N ILE A 110 17.88 -14.55 -1.93
CA ILE A 110 17.96 -13.84 -0.64
C ILE A 110 18.59 -14.74 0.43
N HIS A 111 19.78 -14.38 0.93
CA HIS A 111 20.49 -15.20 1.90
C HIS A 111 19.77 -15.24 3.26
N SER A 112 19.25 -14.10 3.71
CA SER A 112 18.63 -13.95 5.02
C SER A 112 17.22 -14.57 5.10
N PRO A 113 16.96 -15.54 6.01
CA PRO A 113 15.64 -16.14 6.18
C PRO A 113 14.53 -15.15 6.60
N ILE A 114 14.90 -14.11 7.34
CA ILE A 114 13.96 -13.05 7.77
C ILE A 114 13.48 -12.23 6.56
N HIS A 115 14.40 -11.87 5.67
CA HIS A 115 14.07 -11.13 4.45
C HIS A 115 13.23 -11.98 3.49
N ARG A 116 13.51 -13.28 3.38
CA ARG A 116 12.66 -14.24 2.64
C ARG A 116 11.25 -14.31 3.19
N LEU A 117 11.10 -14.39 4.52
CA LEU A 117 9.79 -14.40 5.15
C LEU A 117 9.01 -13.11 4.84
N PHE A 118 9.64 -11.94 4.96
CA PHE A 118 9.00 -10.67 4.62
C PHE A 118 8.61 -10.59 3.15
N HIS A 119 9.48 -11.03 2.24
CA HIS A 119 9.17 -11.10 0.82
C HIS A 119 7.93 -11.96 0.55
N ARG A 120 7.85 -13.17 1.12
CA ARG A 120 6.66 -14.04 1.00
C ARG A 120 5.40 -13.37 1.53
N LEU A 121 5.47 -12.71 2.68
CA LEU A 121 4.35 -11.98 3.25
C LEU A 121 3.88 -10.89 2.28
N ILE A 122 4.78 -10.03 1.80
CA ILE A 122 4.47 -8.95 0.85
C ILE A 122 3.87 -9.51 -0.44
N THR A 123 4.48 -10.54 -1.00
CA THR A 123 4.06 -11.18 -2.25
C THR A 123 2.65 -11.77 -2.14
N ASN A 124 2.36 -12.47 -1.05
CA ASN A 124 1.08 -13.14 -0.85
C ASN A 124 -0.02 -12.18 -0.39
N THR A 125 0.29 -11.16 0.41
CA THR A 125 -0.74 -10.28 1.00
C THR A 125 -0.92 -8.97 0.23
N ILE A 126 0.17 -8.26 -0.09
CA ILE A 126 0.11 -6.91 -0.69
C ILE A 126 -0.01 -7.02 -2.21
N ASN A 127 0.82 -7.86 -2.83
CA ASN A 127 0.86 -7.98 -4.29
C ASN A 127 -0.03 -9.11 -4.83
N GLN A 128 -0.59 -9.95 -3.95
CA GLN A 128 -1.53 -11.04 -4.27
C GLN A 128 -1.06 -11.94 -5.44
N ARG A 129 0.25 -12.12 -5.59
CA ARG A 129 0.80 -12.98 -6.65
C ARG A 129 0.72 -14.43 -6.18
N GLN A 130 0.07 -15.28 -6.98
CA GLN A 130 -0.15 -16.70 -6.66
C GLN A 130 1.14 -17.53 -6.78
N GLU A 131 2.02 -17.17 -7.72
CA GLU A 131 3.35 -17.76 -7.91
C GLU A 131 4.34 -16.60 -8.02
N GLY A 132 5.13 -16.40 -6.96
CA GLY A 132 5.75 -15.11 -6.71
C GLY A 132 7.23 -15.18 -6.36
N ASP A 133 7.97 -16.17 -6.87
CA ASP A 133 9.40 -16.31 -6.57
C ASP A 133 10.21 -15.10 -7.04
N LYS A 134 9.73 -14.35 -8.04
CA LYS A 134 10.43 -13.15 -8.52
C LYS A 134 10.36 -12.01 -7.51
N CYS A 135 11.48 -11.30 -7.36
CA CYS A 135 11.62 -10.11 -6.52
C CYS A 135 11.70 -8.81 -7.34
N PRO A 136 10.61 -8.29 -7.92
CA PRO A 136 10.60 -6.96 -8.53
C PRO A 136 10.96 -5.87 -7.53
N THR A 137 11.36 -4.71 -8.06
CA THR A 137 11.84 -3.53 -7.30
C THR A 137 10.90 -3.11 -6.17
N ILE A 138 9.59 -3.27 -6.38
CA ILE A 138 8.59 -2.92 -5.38
C ILE A 138 8.62 -3.84 -4.15
N ASP A 139 8.91 -5.13 -4.33
CA ASP A 139 9.03 -6.04 -3.20
C ASP A 139 10.29 -5.73 -2.41
N VAL A 140 11.40 -5.51 -3.11
CA VAL A 140 12.68 -5.14 -2.49
C VAL A 140 12.53 -3.85 -1.69
N PHE A 141 11.73 -2.89 -2.20
CA PHE A 141 11.37 -1.69 -1.47
C PHE A 141 10.59 -1.98 -0.18
N PHE A 142 9.56 -2.81 -0.24
CA PHE A 142 8.77 -3.16 0.94
C PHE A 142 9.55 -3.98 1.95
N VAL A 143 10.42 -4.89 1.49
CA VAL A 143 11.34 -5.64 2.34
C VAL A 143 12.25 -4.66 3.10
N ARG A 144 12.88 -3.71 2.39
CA ARG A 144 13.69 -2.66 3.02
C ARG A 144 12.91 -1.86 4.05
N ALA A 145 11.69 -1.44 3.72
CA ALA A 145 10.85 -0.66 4.59
C ALA A 145 10.49 -1.39 5.91
N LEU A 146 10.44 -2.73 5.88
CA LEU A 146 10.13 -3.54 7.05
C LEU A 146 11.38 -3.91 7.88
N THR A 147 12.55 -3.96 7.25
CA THR A 147 13.79 -4.40 7.91
C THR A 147 14.72 -3.25 8.31
N SER A 148 14.57 -2.07 7.69
CA SER A 148 15.41 -0.90 7.97
C SER A 148 14.75 0.00 9.04
N PRO A 149 15.40 0.23 10.19
CA PRO A 149 14.82 1.03 11.28
C PRO A 149 14.63 2.51 10.93
N ASP A 150 15.39 3.02 9.95
CA ASP A 150 15.38 4.44 9.57
C ASP A 150 14.49 4.75 8.35
N VAL A 151 13.79 3.75 7.82
CA VAL A 151 12.91 3.90 6.66
C VAL A 151 11.47 3.95 7.12
N TYR A 152 10.91 5.16 7.16
CA TYR A 152 9.50 5.37 7.44
C TYR A 152 8.70 5.46 6.16
N VAL A 153 7.58 4.76 6.09
CA VAL A 153 6.75 4.69 4.88
C VAL A 153 5.40 5.35 5.13
N ASP A 154 4.94 6.10 4.14
CA ASP A 154 3.62 6.74 4.16
C ASP A 154 2.55 5.68 3.82
N LEU A 155 2.19 4.87 4.82
CA LEU A 155 1.23 3.77 4.67
C LEU A 155 -0.13 4.23 4.09
N PRO A 156 -0.73 5.36 4.54
CA PRO A 156 -1.96 5.87 3.92
C PRO A 156 -1.78 6.17 2.43
N PHE A 157 -0.69 6.84 2.06
CA PHE A 157 -0.41 7.15 0.66
C PHE A 157 -0.29 5.87 -0.17
N LEU A 158 0.52 4.90 0.27
CA LEU A 158 0.73 3.65 -0.47
C LEU A 158 -0.54 2.82 -0.60
N LEU A 159 -1.37 2.77 0.45
CA LEU A 159 -2.62 2.02 0.40
C LEU A 159 -3.62 2.67 -0.58
N VAL A 160 -3.72 4.00 -0.58
CA VAL A 160 -4.58 4.72 -1.52
C VAL A 160 -4.05 4.58 -2.95
N ASP A 161 -2.75 4.69 -3.18
CA ASP A 161 -2.15 4.48 -4.50
C ASP A 161 -2.42 3.06 -5.01
N PHE A 162 -2.28 2.05 -4.15
CA PHE A 162 -2.64 0.67 -4.48
C PHE A 162 -4.12 0.55 -4.91
N LEU A 163 -5.05 1.09 -4.10
CA LEU A 163 -6.49 0.99 -4.36
C LEU A 163 -6.92 1.79 -5.60
N ALA A 164 -6.32 2.95 -5.86
CA ALA A 164 -6.71 3.82 -6.96
C ALA A 164 -6.02 3.47 -8.29
N VAL A 165 -4.76 3.02 -8.26
CA VAL A 165 -3.94 2.85 -9.46
C VAL A 165 -3.77 1.38 -9.82
N ARG A 166 -3.45 0.51 -8.85
CA ARG A 166 -3.19 -0.90 -9.13
C ARG A 166 -4.47 -1.70 -9.32
N ALA A 167 -5.48 -1.49 -8.47
CA ALA A 167 -6.77 -2.14 -8.65
C ALA A 167 -7.46 -1.79 -9.98
N ARG A 168 -7.14 -0.62 -10.58
CA ARG A 168 -7.61 -0.26 -11.93
C ARG A 168 -6.88 -1.01 -13.05
N LYS A 169 -5.60 -1.36 -12.88
CA LYS A 169 -4.84 -2.10 -13.90
C LYS A 169 -5.36 -3.53 -14.07
N ASP A 170 -5.74 -4.18 -12.97
CA ASP A 170 -6.27 -5.54 -13.00
C ASP A 170 -7.70 -5.64 -13.57
N ARG A 171 -8.47 -4.54 -13.56
CA ARG A 171 -9.78 -4.46 -14.23
C ARG A 171 -9.72 -4.53 -15.75
N ARG A 172 -8.59 -4.19 -16.38
CA ARG A 172 -8.48 -4.32 -17.84
C ARG A 172 -8.50 -5.78 -18.31
N TRP A 173 -8.24 -6.72 -17.41
CA TRP A 173 -8.10 -8.15 -17.72
C TRP A 173 -9.19 -9.02 -17.09
N SER A 174 -10.07 -8.43 -16.29
CA SER A 174 -11.23 -9.13 -15.74
C SER A 174 -12.43 -8.85 -16.64
N PRO A 175 -12.97 -9.84 -17.37
CA PRO A 175 -14.29 -9.69 -17.96
C PRO A 175 -15.29 -9.62 -16.80
N LEU A 176 -16.07 -8.53 -16.75
CA LEU A 176 -17.32 -8.53 -16.00
C LEU A 176 -18.28 -9.57 -16.59
#